data_AF-A0AAD6X1H8-F1
#
_entry.id   AF-A0AAD6X1H8-F1
#
_cell.length_a   1.000
_cell.length_b   1.000
_cell.length_c   1.000
_cell.angle_alpha   90.00
_cell.angle_beta   90.00
_cell.angle_gamma   90.00
#
_symmetry.space_group_name_H-M   'P 1'
#
loop_
_entity.id
_entity.type
_entity.pdbx_description
1 polymer ?
#
loop_
_entity_poly.entity_id
_entity_poly.type
_entity_poly.pdbx_seq_one_letter_code
_entity_poly.pdbx_strand_id
1 'polypeptide(L)'
;DSVSLADDGKASWAMDLHYVIHKLPFKITLPDLKVITPKMIDKVIESVNAGLRAYLQWSIDDLDAPKLYLLRGRLEPEKGGTAVLKTLQFRHYLNVVNPKHRKALTRLLLSSHGLALERLRWVELRRPRIDRNLRVCRFCKAEIESPEHAMLECDAQPDL
;
A
#
# COMPACT_ATOMS: atom_id res chain seq x y z
N ASP A 1 14.99 16.09 31.35
CA ASP A 1 14.92 16.26 29.88
C ASP A 1 14.31 15.01 29.25
N SER A 2 13.61 15.14 28.12
CA SER A 2 12.90 14.04 27.46
C SER A 2 13.83 12.94 26.94
N VAL A 3 15.04 13.30 26.53
CA VAL A 3 16.06 12.32 26.12
C VAL A 3 16.52 11.50 27.33
N SER A 4 16.82 12.14 28.46
CA SER A 4 17.16 11.44 29.71
C SER A 4 16.01 10.54 30.20
N LEU A 5 14.76 10.96 30.03
CA LEU A 5 13.60 10.11 30.34
C LEU A 5 13.55 8.86 29.45
N ALA A 6 13.87 8.99 28.17
CA ALA A 6 13.92 7.84 27.26
C ALA A 6 15.08 6.88 27.60
N ASP A 7 16.26 7.42 27.97
CA ASP A 7 17.40 6.62 28.45
C ASP A 7 17.04 5.78 29.69
N ASP A 8 16.20 6.34 30.57
CA ASP A 8 15.65 5.67 31.76
C ASP A 8 14.48 4.70 31.44
N GLY A 9 14.09 4.55 30.17
CA GLY A 9 12.96 3.72 29.74
C GLY A 9 11.58 4.29 30.11
N LYS A 10 11.49 5.59 30.40
CA LYS A 10 10.24 6.29 30.76
C LYS A 10 9.57 6.87 29.51
N ALA A 11 8.24 7.04 29.59
CA ALA A 11 7.47 7.64 28.51
C ALA A 11 7.90 9.09 28.24
N SER A 12 8.22 9.39 26.99
CA SER A 12 8.59 10.73 26.50
C SER A 12 8.50 10.77 24.97
N TRP A 13 8.51 11.98 24.37
CA TRP A 13 8.52 12.10 22.90
C TRP A 13 9.75 11.43 22.26
N ALA A 14 10.89 11.38 22.97
CA ALA A 14 12.10 10.74 22.49
C ALA A 14 11.93 9.21 22.45
N MET A 15 11.29 8.63 23.48
CA MET A 15 10.95 7.22 23.51
C MET A 15 9.94 6.86 22.41
N ASP A 16 8.92 7.72 22.19
CA ASP A 16 7.96 7.54 21.11
C ASP A 16 8.64 7.54 19.73
N LEU A 17 9.60 8.44 19.52
CA LEU A 17 10.38 8.51 18.29
C LEU A 17 11.20 7.23 18.06
N HIS A 18 11.91 6.76 19.09
CA HIS A 18 12.64 5.48 19.03
C HIS A 18 11.69 4.32 18.71
N TYR A 19 10.54 4.26 19.39
CA TYR A 19 9.54 3.22 19.17
C TYR A 19 9.01 3.22 17.73
N VAL A 20 8.59 4.38 17.22
CA VAL A 20 8.05 4.50 15.85
C VAL A 20 9.08 4.09 14.82
N ILE A 21 10.35 4.50 14.98
CA ILE A 21 11.42 4.13 14.06
C ILE A 21 11.72 2.64 14.07
N HIS A 22 11.68 1.98 15.23
CA HIS A 22 11.82 0.53 15.32
C HIS A 22 10.63 -0.24 14.72
N LYS A 23 9.45 0.39 14.61
CA LYS A 23 8.26 -0.20 14.00
C LYS A 23 8.18 -0.01 12.50
N LEU A 24 9.08 0.76 11.89
CA LEU A 24 9.14 0.89 10.44
C LEU A 24 9.48 -0.48 9.81
N PRO A 25 8.93 -0.79 8.62
CA PRO A 25 9.23 -2.04 7.92
C PRO A 25 10.65 -2.06 7.30
N PHE A 26 11.43 -1.01 7.54
CA PHE A 26 12.82 -0.86 7.11
C PHE A 26 13.62 -0.19 8.24
N LYS A 27 14.93 -0.43 8.26
CA LYS A 27 15.81 0.09 9.33
C LYS A 27 16.17 1.55 9.08
N ILE A 28 16.05 2.38 10.11
CA ILE A 28 16.53 3.76 10.14
C ILE A 28 17.38 3.93 11.40
N THR A 29 18.55 4.57 11.24
CA THR A 29 19.42 4.90 12.39
C THR A 29 19.13 6.32 12.82
N LEU A 30 18.72 6.49 14.08
CA LEU A 30 18.58 7.80 14.67
C LEU A 30 19.95 8.34 15.08
N PRO A 31 20.22 9.64 14.86
CA PRO A 31 21.35 10.29 15.51
C PRO A 31 21.14 10.38 17.01
N ASP A 32 22.22 10.63 17.75
CA ASP A 32 22.13 11.00 19.16
C ASP A 32 21.32 12.30 19.32
N LEU A 33 20.19 12.18 20.00
CA LEU A 33 19.24 13.26 20.21
C LEU A 33 19.80 14.38 21.10
N LYS A 34 20.84 14.10 21.91
CA LYS A 34 21.50 15.10 22.76
C LYS A 34 22.37 16.08 21.97
N VAL A 35 22.83 15.67 20.79
CA VAL A 35 23.72 16.46 19.91
C VAL A 35 23.13 16.65 18.51
N ILE A 36 21.80 16.57 18.39
CA ILE A 36 21.12 16.65 17.11
C ILE A 36 21.26 18.05 16.48
N THR A 37 21.43 18.08 15.16
CA THR A 37 21.47 19.32 14.38
C THR A 37 20.40 19.31 13.29
N PRO A 38 19.98 20.47 12.75
CA PRO A 38 19.03 20.52 11.64
C PRO A 38 19.45 19.65 10.44
N LYS A 39 20.74 19.66 10.07
CA LYS A 39 21.28 18.82 8.99
C LYS A 39 21.14 17.32 9.26
N MET A 40 21.21 16.91 10.54
CA MET A 40 21.02 15.50 10.91
C MET A 40 19.55 15.11 10.83
N ILE A 41 18.64 16.03 11.19
CA ILE A 41 17.20 15.85 11.01
C ILE A 41 16.86 15.67 9.53
N ASP A 42 17.39 16.54 8.67
CA ASP A 42 17.17 16.47 7.22
C ASP A 42 17.61 15.10 6.66
N LYS A 43 18.78 14.61 7.06
CA LYS A 43 19.27 13.28 6.66
C LYS A 43 18.36 12.13 7.12
N VAL A 44 17.80 12.22 8.32
CA VAL A 44 16.83 11.21 8.81
C VAL A 44 15.56 11.26 7.97
N ILE A 45 15.03 12.45 7.67
CA ILE A 45 13.85 12.63 6.81
C ILE A 45 14.11 12.04 5.41
N GLU A 46 15.26 12.33 4.81
CA GLU A 46 15.66 11.77 3.52
C GLU A 46 15.74 10.23 3.58
N SER A 47 16.34 9.68 4.62
CA SER A 47 16.47 8.23 4.82
C SER A 47 15.11 7.55 4.99
N VAL A 48 14.20 8.16 5.75
CA VAL A 48 12.82 7.65 5.92
C VAL A 48 12.09 7.68 4.58
N ASN A 49 12.20 8.75 3.81
CA ASN A 49 11.56 8.87 2.49
C ASN A 49 12.13 7.86 1.49
N ALA A 50 13.45 7.64 1.49
CA ALA A 50 14.09 6.64 0.65
C ALA A 50 13.66 5.22 1.04
N GLY A 51 13.68 4.90 2.34
CA GLY A 51 13.22 3.62 2.87
C GLY A 51 11.75 3.34 2.56
N LEU A 52 10.88 4.35 2.68
CA LEU A 52 9.47 4.26 2.30
C LEU A 52 9.30 3.92 0.83
N ARG A 53 10.00 4.62 -0.07
CA ARG A 53 9.91 4.37 -1.52
C ARG A 53 10.39 2.96 -1.87
N ALA A 54 11.52 2.54 -1.30
CA ALA A 54 12.07 1.21 -1.51
C ALA A 54 11.11 0.12 -1.02
N TYR A 55 10.55 0.29 0.18
CA TYR A 55 9.58 -0.64 0.76
C TYR A 55 8.30 -0.74 -0.07
N LEU A 56 7.76 0.39 -0.54
CA LEU A 56 6.56 0.39 -1.39
C LEU A 56 6.83 -0.27 -2.74
N GLN A 57 7.99 0.00 -3.36
CA GLN A 57 8.36 -0.65 -4.62
C GLN A 57 8.48 -2.16 -4.43
N TRP A 58 9.20 -2.59 -3.40
CA TRP A 58 9.30 -4.00 -3.02
C TRP A 58 7.92 -4.62 -2.78
N SER A 59 7.02 -3.93 -2.06
CA SER A 59 5.66 -4.43 -1.79
C SER A 59 4.80 -4.60 -3.05
N ILE A 60 5.03 -3.78 -4.08
CA ILE A 60 4.36 -3.90 -5.37
C ILE A 60 4.92 -5.10 -6.13
N ASP A 61 6.25 -5.17 -6.22
CA ASP A 61 6.98 -6.16 -7.02
C ASP A 61 7.00 -7.56 -6.41
N ASP A 62 6.77 -7.68 -5.10
CA ASP A 62 6.68 -8.96 -4.39
C ASP A 62 5.62 -9.84 -5.04
N LEU A 63 6.08 -10.86 -5.78
CA LEU A 63 5.24 -11.78 -6.54
C LEU A 63 4.33 -12.59 -5.62
N ASP A 64 4.78 -12.87 -4.40
CA ASP A 64 4.05 -13.62 -3.39
C ASP A 64 2.98 -12.75 -2.70
N ALA A 65 3.06 -11.42 -2.80
CA ALA A 65 2.07 -10.49 -2.26
C ALA A 65 0.88 -10.25 -3.23
N PRO A 66 -0.31 -10.80 -2.95
CA PRO A 66 -1.40 -10.83 -3.93
C PRO A 66 -2.28 -9.56 -3.93
N LYS A 67 -1.88 -8.49 -3.21
CA LYS A 67 -2.69 -7.26 -3.04
C LYS A 67 -2.41 -6.24 -4.13
N LEU A 68 -1.14 -5.98 -4.40
CA LEU A 68 -0.73 -4.85 -5.24
C LEU A 68 -0.43 -5.27 -6.69
N TYR A 69 -0.91 -6.44 -7.11
CA TYR A 69 -0.60 -7.01 -8.42
C TYR A 69 -1.04 -6.10 -9.59
N LEU A 70 -2.14 -5.35 -9.42
CA LEU A 70 -2.62 -4.35 -10.39
C LEU A 70 -1.68 -3.15 -10.58
N LEU A 71 -0.70 -2.96 -9.68
CA LEU A 71 0.28 -1.88 -9.75
C LEU A 71 1.63 -2.33 -10.34
N ARG A 72 1.84 -3.63 -10.54
CA ARG A 72 3.11 -4.20 -11.00
C ARG A 72 3.42 -3.80 -12.44
N GLY A 73 4.71 -3.58 -12.71
CA GLY A 73 5.21 -3.31 -14.06
C GLY A 73 4.63 -2.06 -14.72
N ARG A 74 3.93 -1.21 -13.97
CA ARG A 74 3.20 -0.09 -14.54
C ARG A 74 4.12 1.08 -14.86
N LEU A 75 4.31 1.31 -16.15
CA LEU A 75 5.04 2.44 -16.67
C LEU A 75 4.16 3.69 -16.77
N GLU A 76 4.72 4.84 -16.40
CA GLU A 76 4.07 6.13 -16.58
C GLU A 76 4.69 6.89 -17.74
N PRO A 77 3.87 7.50 -18.61
CA PRO A 77 4.38 8.31 -19.70
C PRO A 77 5.06 9.57 -19.13
N GLU A 78 6.25 9.87 -19.65
CA GLU A 78 6.95 11.14 -19.42
C GLU A 78 6.88 12.02 -20.67
N LYS A 79 6.96 13.34 -20.48
CA LYS A 79 6.98 14.29 -21.61
C LYS A 79 8.26 14.06 -22.42
N GLY A 80 8.12 13.58 -23.66
CA GLY A 80 9.21 13.48 -24.63
C GLY A 80 10.20 12.34 -24.39
N GLY A 81 9.83 11.28 -23.66
CA GLY A 81 10.75 10.21 -23.29
C GLY A 81 10.12 8.84 -23.13
N THR A 82 10.96 7.89 -22.70
CA THR A 82 10.58 6.50 -22.38
C THR A 82 9.71 6.47 -21.13
N ALA A 83 8.67 5.63 -21.12
CA ALA A 83 7.83 5.48 -19.95
C ALA A 83 8.62 4.85 -18.78
N VAL A 84 8.45 5.40 -17.57
CA VAL A 84 9.25 5.01 -16.39
C VAL A 84 8.38 4.44 -15.28
N LEU A 85 8.93 3.51 -14.50
CA LEU A 85 8.29 3.04 -13.27
C LEU A 85 8.30 4.16 -12.23
N LYS A 86 7.13 4.45 -11.66
CA LYS A 86 6.99 5.40 -10.56
C LYS A 86 6.20 4.77 -9.45
N THR A 87 6.80 4.61 -8.27
CA THR A 87 6.15 4.04 -7.09
C THR A 87 5.06 4.97 -6.55
N LEU A 88 5.39 6.26 -6.40
CA LEU A 88 4.52 7.29 -5.84
C LEU A 88 4.20 8.34 -6.90
N GLN A 89 3.01 8.25 -7.50
CA GLN A 89 2.51 9.24 -8.45
C GLN A 89 0.97 9.29 -8.41
N PHE A 90 0.41 10.49 -8.48
CA PHE A 90 -1.01 10.65 -8.76
C PHE A 90 -1.29 10.23 -10.21
N ARG A 91 -2.18 9.26 -10.37
CA ARG A 91 -2.46 8.65 -11.68
C ARG A 91 -3.56 9.40 -12.40
N HIS A 92 -3.42 9.58 -13.71
CA HIS A 92 -4.38 10.32 -14.53
C HIS A 92 -5.81 9.73 -14.46
N TYR A 93 -5.96 8.41 -14.41
CA TYR A 93 -7.30 7.79 -14.27
C TYR A 93 -7.96 8.05 -12.91
N LEU A 94 -7.22 8.55 -11.90
CA LEU A 94 -7.79 9.00 -10.62
C LEU A 94 -8.29 10.44 -10.72
N ASN A 95 -8.14 11.12 -11.86
CA ASN A 95 -8.74 12.42 -12.11
C ASN A 95 -10.25 12.31 -12.41
N VAL A 96 -10.97 11.61 -11.54
CA VAL A 96 -12.42 11.44 -11.61
C VAL A 96 -13.08 12.53 -10.78
N VAL A 97 -13.98 13.30 -11.40
CA VAL A 97 -14.69 14.43 -10.76
C VAL A 97 -15.40 13.98 -9.49
N ASN A 98 -16.14 12.87 -9.56
CA ASN A 98 -16.88 12.34 -8.42
C ASN A 98 -15.92 11.72 -7.38
N PRO A 99 -15.87 12.26 -6.13
CA PRO A 99 -14.99 11.74 -5.09
C PRO A 99 -15.27 10.30 -4.68
N LYS A 100 -16.53 9.83 -4.77
CA LYS A 100 -16.90 8.45 -4.43
C LYS A 100 -16.30 7.47 -5.45
N HIS A 101 -16.37 7.81 -6.73
CA HIS A 101 -15.81 6.97 -7.80
C HIS A 101 -14.29 6.93 -7.73
N ARG A 102 -13.64 8.08 -7.47
CA ARG A 102 -12.20 8.13 -7.25
C ARG A 102 -11.76 7.22 -6.10
N LYS A 103 -12.45 7.29 -4.96
CA LYS A 103 -12.20 6.41 -3.81
C LYS A 103 -12.42 4.93 -4.16
N ALA A 104 -13.46 4.61 -4.93
CA ALA A 104 -13.73 3.25 -5.38
C ALA A 104 -12.60 2.70 -6.26
N LEU A 105 -12.11 3.49 -7.23
CA LEU A 105 -10.96 3.12 -8.07
C LEU A 105 -9.68 2.93 -7.24
N THR A 106 -9.38 3.85 -6.32
CA THR A 106 -8.23 3.70 -5.41
C THR A 106 -8.34 2.42 -4.59
N ARG A 107 -9.53 2.10 -4.06
CA ARG A 107 -9.77 0.86 -3.32
C ARG A 107 -9.61 -0.38 -4.19
N LEU A 108 -10.03 -0.33 -5.45
CA LEU A 108 -9.87 -1.42 -6.40
C LEU A 108 -8.37 -1.75 -6.57
N LEU A 109 -7.57 -0.73 -6.83
CA LEU A 109 -6.13 -0.87 -7.10
C LEU A 109 -5.31 -1.30 -5.90
N LEU A 110 -5.71 -0.86 -4.71
CA LEU A 110 -5.01 -1.16 -3.45
C LEU A 110 -5.58 -2.39 -2.73
N SER A 111 -6.40 -3.21 -3.39
CA SER A 111 -6.98 -4.42 -2.81
C SER A 111 -7.78 -4.13 -1.53
N SER A 112 -8.63 -3.10 -1.58
CA SER A 112 -9.55 -2.67 -0.52
C SER A 112 -11.00 -2.62 -1.04
N HIS A 113 -11.31 -3.48 -2.01
CA HIS A 113 -12.61 -3.59 -2.68
C HIS A 113 -13.46 -4.75 -2.12
N GLY A 114 -14.75 -4.74 -2.44
CA GLY A 114 -15.73 -5.73 -1.95
C GLY A 114 -15.88 -7.00 -2.78
N LEU A 115 -15.09 -7.17 -3.85
CA LEU A 115 -15.08 -8.37 -4.69
C LEU A 115 -14.50 -9.57 -3.94
N ALA A 116 -14.93 -10.78 -4.30
CA ALA A 116 -14.64 -12.02 -3.60
C ALA A 116 -13.14 -12.31 -3.57
N LEU A 117 -12.38 -11.94 -4.61
CA LEU A 117 -10.93 -12.09 -4.65
C LEU A 117 -10.24 -11.50 -3.40
N GLU A 118 -10.74 -10.36 -2.92
CA GLU A 118 -10.26 -9.71 -1.70
C GLU A 118 -11.13 -10.05 -0.49
N ARG A 119 -12.46 -9.98 -0.58
CA ARG A 119 -13.33 -10.16 0.59
C ARG A 119 -13.15 -11.53 1.23
N LEU A 120 -13.05 -12.59 0.43
CA LEU A 120 -12.92 -13.97 0.92
C LEU A 120 -11.49 -14.36 1.29
N ARG A 121 -10.52 -13.45 1.12
CA ARG A 121 -9.14 -13.61 1.60
C ARG A 121 -9.04 -13.48 3.12
N TRP A 122 -9.88 -12.64 3.72
CA TRP A 122 -9.84 -12.33 5.13
C TRP A 122 -10.50 -13.44 5.96
N VAL A 123 -9.86 -13.78 7.08
CA VAL A 123 -10.47 -14.61 8.11
C VAL A 123 -11.51 -13.76 8.84
N GLU A 124 -12.72 -14.27 8.93
CA GLU A 124 -13.83 -13.64 9.64
C GLU A 124 -14.37 -14.59 10.70
N LEU A 125 -15.10 -14.04 11.67
CA LEU A 125 -15.79 -14.86 12.66
C LEU A 125 -16.71 -15.85 11.92
N ARG A 126 -16.41 -17.15 12.05
CA ARG A 126 -17.08 -18.28 11.36
C ARG A 126 -16.81 -18.44 9.86
N ARG A 127 -15.84 -17.73 9.28
CA ARG A 127 -15.40 -17.98 7.90
C ARG A 127 -13.88 -18.10 7.84
N PRO A 128 -13.34 -19.30 7.58
CA PRO A 128 -11.90 -19.44 7.34
C PRO A 128 -11.52 -18.68 6.07
N ARG A 129 -10.21 -18.46 5.90
CA ARG A 129 -9.67 -17.96 4.64
C ARG A 129 -10.04 -18.93 3.52
N ILE A 130 -10.59 -18.39 2.43
CA ILE A 130 -10.96 -19.19 1.25
C ILE A 130 -9.82 -19.14 0.25
N ASP A 131 -9.46 -20.29 -0.31
CA ASP A 131 -8.41 -20.39 -1.34
C ASP A 131 -8.78 -19.61 -2.59
N ARG A 132 -7.77 -19.04 -3.26
CA ARG A 132 -7.97 -18.11 -4.39
C ARG A 132 -8.89 -18.69 -5.47
N ASN A 133 -8.71 -19.97 -5.81
CA ASN A 133 -9.45 -20.64 -6.88
C ASN A 133 -10.94 -20.86 -6.52
N LEU A 134 -11.31 -20.76 -5.24
CA LEU A 134 -12.68 -20.89 -4.76
C LEU A 134 -13.39 -19.53 -4.61
N ARG A 135 -12.69 -18.42 -4.87
CA ARG A 135 -13.27 -17.06 -4.75
C ARG A 135 -14.03 -16.67 -6.01
N VAL A 136 -15.04 -17.47 -6.34
CA VAL A 136 -15.80 -17.37 -7.58
C VAL A 136 -16.66 -16.09 -7.67
N CYS A 137 -16.87 -15.63 -8.89
CA CYS A 137 -17.65 -14.47 -9.28
C CYS A 137 -19.09 -14.58 -8.81
N ARG A 138 -19.63 -13.51 -8.21
CA ARG A 138 -21.02 -13.52 -7.73
C ARG A 138 -22.04 -13.52 -8.87
N PHE A 139 -21.62 -13.10 -10.07
CA PHE A 139 -22.47 -13.01 -11.25
C PHE A 139 -22.49 -14.36 -11.98
N CYS A 140 -21.37 -14.78 -12.59
CA CYS A 140 -21.33 -16.00 -13.41
C CYS A 140 -21.13 -17.30 -12.63
N LYS A 141 -20.67 -17.24 -11.36
CA LYS A 141 -20.34 -18.41 -10.51
C LYS A 141 -19.29 -19.37 -11.09
N ALA A 142 -18.62 -19.02 -12.18
CA ALA A 142 -17.67 -19.88 -12.88
C ALA A 142 -16.21 -19.45 -12.68
N GLU A 143 -15.91 -18.17 -12.91
CA GLU A 143 -14.56 -17.62 -12.83
C GLU A 143 -14.26 -16.95 -11.49
N ILE A 144 -12.99 -16.66 -11.20
CA ILE A 144 -12.59 -15.92 -9.99
C ILE A 144 -13.15 -14.49 -10.05
N GLU A 145 -13.69 -13.97 -8.94
CA GLU A 145 -14.20 -12.58 -8.85
C GLU A 145 -13.06 -11.56 -8.74
N SER A 146 -12.21 -11.47 -9.76
CA SER A 146 -11.19 -10.43 -9.87
C SER A 146 -11.80 -9.11 -10.36
N PRO A 147 -11.15 -7.96 -10.12
CA PRO A 147 -11.52 -6.68 -10.71
C PRO A 147 -11.75 -6.72 -12.23
N GLU A 148 -10.85 -7.37 -12.97
CA GLU A 148 -10.89 -7.50 -14.42
C GLU A 148 -12.13 -8.29 -14.83
N HIS A 149 -12.31 -9.48 -14.26
CA HIS A 149 -13.45 -10.33 -14.58
C HIS A 149 -14.78 -9.65 -14.23
N ALA A 150 -14.95 -9.22 -12.98
CA ALA A 150 -16.21 -8.72 -12.47
C ALA A 150 -16.65 -7.38 -13.10
N MET A 151 -15.72 -6.59 -13.64
CA MET A 151 -16.02 -5.25 -14.16
C MET A 151 -15.87 -5.11 -15.69
N LEU A 152 -15.09 -5.97 -16.35
CA LEU A 152 -14.77 -5.80 -17.78
C LEU A 152 -15.06 -7.03 -18.64
N GLU A 153 -15.10 -8.24 -18.06
CA GLU A 153 -15.20 -9.49 -18.84
C GLU A 153 -16.50 -10.25 -18.59
N CYS A 154 -17.10 -10.13 -17.41
CA CYS A 154 -18.27 -10.90 -17.03
C CYS A 154 -19.54 -10.38 -17.73
N ASP A 155 -20.15 -11.23 -18.54
CA ASP A 155 -21.39 -10.98 -19.28
C ASP A 155 -22.66 -11.50 -18.57
N ALA A 156 -22.49 -12.25 -17.48
CA ALA A 156 -23.60 -12.85 -16.72
C ALA A 156 -24.54 -11.84 -16.04
N GLN A 157 -24.20 -10.54 -16.00
CA GLN A 157 -25.09 -9.48 -15.55
C GLN A 157 -25.12 -8.35 -16.59
N PRO A 158 -26.18 -8.27 -17.42
CA PRO A 158 -26.26 -7.32 -18.54
C PRO A 158 -26.49 -5.86 -18.11
N ASP A 159 -26.89 -5.62 -16.86
CA ASP A 159 -27.21 -4.29 -16.31
C ASP A 159 -26.01 -3.62 -15.60
N LEU A 160 -24.81 -4.19 -15.72
CA LEU A 160 -23.54 -3.63 -15.20
C LEU A 160 -22.73 -2.96 -16.31
#